data_AF-K9R0B8-F1
#
_entry.id   AF-K9R0B8-F1
#
_cell.length_a   1.000
_cell.length_b   1.000
_cell.length_c   1.000
_cell.angle_alpha   90.00
_cell.angle_beta   90.00
_cell.angle_gamma   90.00
#
_symmetry.space_group_name_H-M   'P 1'
#
loop_
_entity.id
_entity.type
_entity.pdbx_description
1 polymer ?
#
loop_
_entity_poly.entity_id
_entity_poly.type
_entity_poly.pdbx_seq_one_letter_code
_entity_poly.pdbx_strand_id
1 'polypeptide(L)'
;MTSATNLDADLTPFPDHTQLPESDGTFVKNFQEHPQSILLTDSIKPVLQKRHPDGQYCIGQDSGIYWRMTDPPEKGAEAPDWFYVGNVPPLLDGQTRRSYVLWREFISPLIALEFVSGDGTEERDKTPWKGKFWIYEQVIHPAFYGIYEVNKASVEVYHLIDGQYQLLPANERGHYPIHPLGVELGIWQGEYQNMELPWLRWWDLQGNLLFTGEERAE
;
A
#
# COMPACT_ATOMS: atom_id res chain seq x y z
N MET A 1 -9.62 -23.33 2.65
CA MET A 1 -10.69 -22.80 1.77
C MET A 1 -11.87 -22.44 2.64
N THR A 2 -12.04 -21.15 2.90
CA THR A 2 -13.21 -20.60 3.57
C THR A 2 -13.60 -19.38 2.77
N SER A 3 -14.48 -19.58 1.78
CA SER A 3 -15.16 -18.50 1.08
C SER A 3 -16.23 -17.97 2.03
N ALA A 4 -16.15 -16.70 2.39
CA ALA A 4 -17.16 -16.05 3.21
C ALA A 4 -18.47 -15.99 2.40
N THR A 5 -19.53 -16.56 2.96
CA THR A 5 -20.86 -16.58 2.36
C THR A 5 -21.49 -15.20 2.46
N ASN A 6 -22.10 -14.74 1.36
CA ASN A 6 -22.77 -13.44 1.25
C ASN A 6 -23.96 -13.39 2.22
N LEU A 7 -23.95 -12.45 3.17
CA LEU A 7 -25.07 -12.18 4.06
C LEU A 7 -25.94 -11.08 3.44
N ASP A 8 -26.98 -11.50 2.71
CA ASP A 8 -28.05 -10.62 2.24
C ASP A 8 -28.86 -10.13 3.45
N ALA A 9 -28.56 -8.93 3.92
CA ALA A 9 -29.44 -8.12 4.74
C ALA A 9 -29.42 -6.69 4.19
N ASP A 10 -30.58 -6.20 3.76
CA ASP A 10 -30.84 -4.82 3.30
C ASP A 10 -30.49 -3.80 4.38
N LEU A 11 -29.19 -3.50 4.48
CA LEU A 11 -28.68 -2.23 4.97
C LEU A 11 -28.87 -1.23 3.83
N THR A 12 -29.20 0.04 4.13
CA THR A 12 -29.05 1.13 3.13
C THR A 12 -27.75 0.90 2.38
N PRO A 13 -27.77 0.71 1.04
CA PRO A 13 -26.58 0.24 0.35
C PRO A 13 -25.52 1.32 0.48
N PHE A 14 -24.54 1.07 1.36
CA PHE A 14 -23.35 1.89 1.44
C PHE A 14 -22.75 1.95 0.03
N PRO A 15 -22.28 3.11 -0.42
CA PRO A 15 -21.81 3.22 -1.79
C PRO A 15 -20.71 2.20 -2.08
N ASP A 16 -20.72 1.69 -3.30
CA ASP A 16 -19.65 0.85 -3.82
C ASP A 16 -18.58 1.72 -4.53
N HIS A 17 -17.56 1.08 -5.09
CA HIS A 17 -16.47 1.76 -5.78
C HIS A 17 -16.93 2.58 -7.00
N THR A 18 -18.10 2.30 -7.58
CA THR A 18 -18.65 3.04 -8.73
C THR A 18 -19.40 4.31 -8.33
N GLN A 19 -19.78 4.42 -7.05
CA GLN A 19 -20.55 5.54 -6.52
C GLN A 19 -19.68 6.54 -5.75
N LEU A 20 -18.44 6.16 -5.44
CA LEU A 20 -17.47 6.99 -4.75
C LEU A 20 -16.54 7.72 -5.75
N PRO A 21 -16.05 8.92 -5.40
CA PRO A 21 -14.99 9.60 -6.12
C PRO A 21 -13.71 8.77 -6.17
N GLU A 22 -12.95 8.89 -7.27
CA GLU A 22 -11.65 8.22 -7.44
C GLU A 22 -10.47 9.20 -7.32
N SER A 23 -10.74 10.48 -7.11
CA SER A 23 -9.76 11.55 -6.94
C SER A 23 -10.36 12.67 -6.09
N ASP A 24 -9.52 13.36 -5.34
CA ASP A 24 -9.86 14.59 -4.60
C ASP A 24 -9.65 15.87 -5.45
N GLY A 25 -9.19 15.73 -6.69
CA GLY A 25 -8.93 16.84 -7.62
C GLY A 25 -7.63 17.60 -7.35
N THR A 26 -6.72 17.08 -6.52
CA THR A 26 -5.41 17.69 -6.26
C THR A 26 -4.31 17.14 -7.16
N PHE A 27 -3.18 17.86 -7.24
CA PHE A 27 -2.03 17.39 -8.01
C PHE A 27 -1.22 16.36 -7.22
N VAL A 28 -0.70 15.35 -7.92
CA VAL A 28 0.35 14.44 -7.44
C VAL A 28 1.50 15.24 -6.84
N LYS A 29 2.05 14.79 -5.71
CA LYS A 29 2.96 15.62 -4.90
C LYS A 29 4.27 15.91 -5.65
N ASN A 30 4.80 14.95 -6.42
CA ASN A 30 6.07 15.09 -7.12
C ASN A 30 6.25 14.10 -8.29
N PHE A 31 7.27 14.32 -9.13
CA PHE A 31 7.58 13.47 -10.30
C PHE A 31 8.20 12.10 -9.97
N GLN A 32 8.68 11.89 -8.74
CA GLN A 32 9.34 10.65 -8.31
C GLN A 32 8.34 9.60 -7.80
N GLU A 33 7.18 10.04 -7.29
CA GLU A 33 6.12 9.21 -6.72
C GLU A 33 5.62 8.11 -7.67
N HIS A 34 5.26 8.47 -8.90
CA HIS A 34 4.77 7.54 -9.90
C HIS A 34 5.81 6.49 -10.33
N PRO A 35 7.05 6.89 -10.73
CA PRO A 35 8.14 5.94 -10.98
C PRO A 35 8.40 5.00 -9.79
N GLN A 36 8.37 5.52 -8.56
CA GLN A 36 8.59 4.72 -7.34
C GLN A 36 7.50 3.67 -7.14
N SER A 37 6.24 4.05 -7.36
CA SER A 37 5.09 3.15 -7.26
C SER A 37 5.18 2.02 -8.30
N ILE A 38 5.48 2.37 -9.56
CA ILE A 38 5.66 1.40 -10.66
C ILE A 38 6.82 0.43 -10.37
N LEU A 39 7.94 0.95 -9.87
CA LEU A 39 9.13 0.16 -9.55
C LEU A 39 8.84 -0.92 -8.49
N LEU A 40 8.07 -0.59 -7.45
CA LEU A 40 7.62 -1.55 -6.45
C LEU A 40 6.64 -2.57 -7.04
N THR A 41 5.66 -2.11 -7.83
CA THR A 41 4.63 -2.96 -8.44
C THR A 41 5.23 -3.99 -9.40
N ASP A 42 6.16 -3.59 -10.26
CA ASP A 42 6.72 -4.50 -11.25
C ASP A 42 7.71 -5.51 -10.64
N SER A 43 8.53 -5.08 -9.67
CA SER A 43 9.52 -5.95 -9.04
C SER A 43 8.89 -7.02 -8.12
N ILE A 44 7.76 -6.74 -7.46
CA ILE A 44 7.09 -7.71 -6.59
C ILE A 44 6.27 -8.77 -7.35
N LYS A 45 5.98 -8.53 -8.64
CA LYS A 45 5.06 -9.36 -9.45
C LYS A 45 5.37 -10.87 -9.40
N PRO A 46 6.62 -11.35 -9.51
CA PRO A 46 6.89 -12.79 -9.44
C PRO A 46 6.51 -13.41 -8.08
N VAL A 47 6.70 -12.67 -6.98
CA VAL A 47 6.33 -13.10 -5.63
C VAL A 47 4.82 -13.23 -5.53
N LEU A 48 4.07 -12.22 -6.02
CA LEU A 48 2.61 -12.24 -5.97
C LEU A 48 2.01 -13.29 -6.90
N GLN A 49 2.57 -13.53 -8.08
CA GLN A 49 2.13 -14.62 -8.98
C GLN A 49 2.32 -16.00 -8.35
N LYS A 50 3.43 -16.21 -7.63
CA LYS A 50 3.66 -17.46 -6.88
C LYS A 50 2.68 -17.61 -5.73
N ARG A 51 2.36 -16.52 -5.04
CA ARG A 51 1.44 -16.51 -3.89
C ARG A 51 -0.02 -16.67 -4.31
N HIS A 52 -0.41 -16.03 -5.40
CA HIS A 52 -1.77 -15.96 -5.94
C HIS A 52 -1.78 -16.43 -7.39
N PRO A 53 -1.60 -17.74 -7.64
CA PRO A 53 -1.67 -18.29 -9.00
C PRO A 53 -3.05 -18.12 -9.64
N ASP A 54 -4.08 -17.84 -8.84
CA ASP A 54 -5.45 -17.51 -9.23
C ASP A 54 -5.68 -16.00 -9.48
N GLY A 55 -4.65 -15.17 -9.29
CA GLY A 55 -4.71 -13.73 -9.45
C GLY A 55 -5.53 -12.99 -8.40
N GLN A 56 -5.88 -13.61 -7.27
CA GLN A 56 -6.72 -13.02 -6.22
C GLN A 56 -5.95 -12.04 -5.31
N TYR A 57 -5.54 -10.91 -5.88
CA TYR A 57 -5.03 -9.77 -5.14
C TYR A 57 -5.26 -8.46 -5.91
N CYS A 58 -5.09 -7.34 -5.22
CA CYS A 58 -4.95 -6.03 -5.86
C CYS A 58 -3.78 -5.24 -5.26
N ILE A 59 -3.23 -4.35 -6.08
CA ILE A 59 -2.33 -3.28 -5.66
C ILE A 59 -3.04 -1.97 -5.99
N GLY A 60 -3.08 -1.05 -5.03
CA GLY A 60 -3.50 0.33 -5.30
C GLY A 60 -2.28 1.25 -5.35
N GLN A 61 -2.35 2.22 -6.24
CA GLN A 61 -1.36 3.28 -6.42
C GLN A 61 -2.15 4.58 -6.51
N ASP A 62 -1.92 5.52 -5.58
CA ASP A 62 -2.70 6.75 -5.42
C ASP A 62 -4.22 6.50 -5.42
N SER A 63 -4.63 5.35 -4.87
CA SER A 63 -6.02 4.88 -4.89
C SER A 63 -6.62 4.98 -3.50
N GLY A 64 -7.81 5.57 -3.40
CA GLY A 64 -8.49 5.72 -2.12
C GLY A 64 -8.87 4.39 -1.46
N ILE A 65 -8.58 4.25 -0.18
CA ILE A 65 -9.13 3.26 0.74
C ILE A 65 -10.24 3.96 1.54
N TYR A 66 -11.48 3.73 1.14
CA TYR A 66 -12.64 4.26 1.85
C TYR A 66 -12.92 3.44 3.10
N TRP A 67 -12.88 4.12 4.26
CA TRP A 67 -12.99 3.50 5.59
C TRP A 67 -14.15 4.04 6.42
N ARG A 68 -14.73 5.19 6.06
CA ARG A 68 -16.01 5.68 6.61
C ARG A 68 -16.81 6.48 5.59
N MET A 69 -18.09 6.69 5.89
CA MET A 69 -18.95 7.64 5.16
C MET A 69 -18.80 9.06 5.71
N THR A 70 -18.59 10.03 4.84
CA THR A 70 -18.53 11.46 5.16
C THR A 70 -19.16 12.32 4.07
N ASP A 71 -19.30 13.61 4.34
CA ASP A 71 -19.66 14.63 3.35
C ASP A 71 -18.59 15.76 3.35
N PRO A 72 -17.83 15.96 2.26
CA PRO A 72 -17.84 15.15 1.04
C PRO A 72 -17.20 13.75 1.25
N PRO A 73 -17.45 12.75 0.38
CA PRO A 73 -17.03 11.37 0.58
C PRO A 73 -15.51 11.16 0.72
N GLU A 74 -14.71 11.95 0.03
CA GLU A 74 -13.24 11.86 -0.02
C GLU A 74 -12.60 12.02 1.36
N LYS A 75 -13.26 12.73 2.30
CA LYS A 75 -12.82 12.84 3.71
C LYS A 75 -12.94 11.54 4.52
N GLY A 76 -13.55 10.53 3.93
CA GLY A 76 -13.70 9.18 4.45
C GLY A 76 -12.74 8.18 3.83
N ALA A 77 -11.79 8.65 3.00
CA ALA A 77 -10.74 7.85 2.40
C ALA A 77 -9.36 8.29 2.86
N GLU A 78 -8.43 7.34 2.91
CA GLU A 78 -6.99 7.60 2.84
C GLU A 78 -6.48 7.05 1.52
N ALA A 79 -5.59 7.75 0.84
CA ALA A 79 -5.02 7.32 -0.43
C ALA A 79 -3.50 7.09 -0.28
N PRO A 80 -3.06 5.88 0.09
CA PRO A 80 -1.64 5.57 0.12
C PRO A 80 -1.04 5.60 -1.29
N ASP A 81 0.20 6.06 -1.39
CA ASP A 81 0.95 6.10 -2.67
C ASP A 81 1.18 4.67 -3.23
N TRP A 82 1.24 3.67 -2.33
CA TRP A 82 1.21 2.25 -2.71
C TRP A 82 0.63 1.38 -1.59
N PHE A 83 -0.27 0.45 -1.92
CA PHE A 83 -0.71 -0.58 -0.96
C PHE A 83 -1.05 -1.90 -1.65
N TYR A 84 -1.04 -2.98 -0.86
CA TYR A 84 -1.34 -4.33 -1.35
C TYR A 84 -2.36 -5.03 -0.47
N VAL A 85 -3.36 -5.65 -1.12
CA VAL A 85 -4.40 -6.48 -0.49
C VAL A 85 -4.44 -7.84 -1.18
N GLY A 86 -4.31 -8.92 -0.39
CA GLY A 86 -4.45 -10.30 -0.90
C GLY A 86 -5.84 -10.87 -0.64
N ASN A 87 -6.17 -11.96 -1.34
CA ASN A 87 -7.45 -12.67 -1.24
C ASN A 87 -8.67 -11.85 -1.66
N VAL A 88 -8.49 -10.89 -2.56
CA VAL A 88 -9.54 -10.07 -3.16
C VAL A 88 -9.45 -10.19 -4.68
N PRO A 89 -10.58 -10.14 -5.41
CA PRO A 89 -10.52 -10.26 -6.87
C PRO A 89 -9.88 -9.01 -7.48
N PRO A 90 -9.15 -9.10 -8.60
CA PRO A 90 -8.53 -7.94 -9.23
C PRO A 90 -9.56 -7.00 -9.87
N LEU A 91 -10.74 -7.53 -10.21
CA LEU A 91 -11.89 -6.80 -10.77
C LEU A 91 -13.10 -6.98 -9.84
N LEU A 92 -14.01 -6.01 -9.85
CA LEU A 92 -15.31 -6.09 -9.17
C LEU A 92 -16.40 -6.13 -10.24
N ASP A 93 -17.18 -7.22 -10.28
CA ASP A 93 -18.21 -7.46 -11.29
C ASP A 93 -17.73 -7.24 -12.74
N GLY A 94 -16.49 -7.66 -13.03
CA GLY A 94 -15.86 -7.52 -14.35
C GLY A 94 -15.38 -6.10 -14.69
N GLN A 95 -15.48 -5.16 -13.75
CA GLN A 95 -15.04 -3.78 -13.90
C GLN A 95 -13.74 -3.51 -13.13
N THR A 96 -12.99 -2.52 -13.59
CA THR A 96 -11.81 -2.02 -12.88
C THR A 96 -12.20 -1.39 -11.55
N ARG A 97 -11.40 -1.66 -10.53
CA ARG A 97 -11.51 -1.02 -9.22
C ARG A 97 -11.24 0.47 -9.38
N ARG A 98 -12.15 1.31 -8.89
CA ARG A 98 -11.98 2.78 -8.85
C ARG A 98 -11.39 3.24 -7.52
N SER A 99 -11.59 2.45 -6.47
CA SER A 99 -11.08 2.63 -5.11
C SER A 99 -11.21 1.30 -4.37
N TYR A 100 -10.56 1.17 -3.22
CA TYR A 100 -10.76 0.05 -2.30
C TYR A 100 -11.82 0.43 -1.26
N VAL A 101 -12.90 -0.32 -1.17
CA VAL A 101 -14.04 0.05 -0.30
C VAL A 101 -14.07 -0.91 0.89
N LEU A 102 -13.47 -0.50 2.00
CA LEU A 102 -13.19 -1.40 3.13
C LEU A 102 -14.46 -2.03 3.72
N TRP A 103 -15.57 -1.28 3.77
CA TRP A 103 -16.86 -1.79 4.25
C TRP A 103 -17.61 -2.69 3.25
N ARG A 104 -17.12 -2.83 2.01
CA ARG A 104 -17.63 -3.79 1.01
C ARG A 104 -16.73 -5.00 0.87
N GLU A 105 -15.42 -4.83 1.11
CA GLU A 105 -14.40 -5.84 0.81
C GLU A 105 -13.81 -6.51 2.06
N PHE A 106 -13.93 -5.88 3.22
CA PHE A 106 -13.65 -6.41 4.57
C PHE A 106 -12.23 -6.91 4.85
N ILE A 107 -11.30 -6.83 3.90
CA ILE A 107 -9.91 -7.29 4.06
C ILE A 107 -9.01 -6.07 4.17
N SER A 108 -8.38 -5.87 5.32
CA SER A 108 -7.37 -4.83 5.47
C SER A 108 -6.17 -5.06 4.55
N PRO A 109 -5.53 -4.00 4.03
CA PRO A 109 -4.25 -4.13 3.35
C PRO A 109 -3.23 -4.89 4.21
N LEU A 110 -2.35 -5.65 3.58
CA LEU A 110 -1.22 -6.21 4.31
C LEU A 110 -0.18 -5.12 4.57
N ILE A 111 0.03 -4.24 3.59
CA ILE A 111 0.99 -3.13 3.68
C ILE A 111 0.46 -1.91 2.96
N ALA A 112 0.68 -0.73 3.56
CA ALA A 112 0.52 0.58 2.96
C ALA A 112 1.85 1.34 3.02
N LEU A 113 2.20 2.07 1.97
CA LEU A 113 3.43 2.83 1.84
C LEU A 113 3.11 4.27 1.42
N GLU A 114 3.83 5.22 2.01
CA GLU A 114 3.76 6.64 1.69
C GLU A 114 5.16 7.13 1.30
N PHE A 115 5.23 7.89 0.21
CA PHE A 115 6.40 8.50 -0.37
C PHE A 115 6.38 10.00 -0.09
N VAL A 116 7.29 10.41 0.79
CA VAL A 116 7.28 11.75 1.35
C VAL A 116 8.34 12.60 0.66
N SER A 117 7.89 13.73 0.10
CA SER A 117 8.77 14.79 -0.40
C SER A 117 9.20 15.79 0.69
N GLY A 118 8.38 15.94 1.75
CA GLY A 118 8.63 16.77 2.93
C GLY A 118 9.30 16.03 4.10
N ASP A 119 8.95 16.40 5.34
CA ASP A 119 9.49 15.77 6.57
C ASP A 119 8.65 14.58 7.08
N GLY A 120 7.48 14.35 6.48
CA GLY A 120 6.56 13.26 6.79
C GLY A 120 5.81 13.45 8.11
N THR A 121 5.66 14.70 8.57
CA THR A 121 4.86 15.02 9.77
C THR A 121 3.40 14.58 9.60
N GLU A 122 2.81 14.78 8.42
CA GLU A 122 1.44 14.37 8.10
C GLU A 122 1.28 12.84 8.20
N GLU A 123 2.23 12.10 7.63
CA GLU A 123 2.25 10.63 7.64
C GLU A 123 2.39 10.03 9.05
N ARG A 124 2.86 10.84 10.01
CA ARG A 124 3.06 10.50 11.42
C ARG A 124 2.01 11.14 12.34
N ASP A 125 1.00 11.83 11.80
CA ASP A 125 -0.04 12.47 12.63
C ASP A 125 -0.91 11.42 13.33
N LYS A 126 -0.88 11.45 14.67
CA LYS A 126 -1.63 10.54 15.55
C LYS A 126 -2.93 11.16 16.09
N THR A 127 -3.37 12.29 15.55
CA THR A 127 -4.60 12.96 15.98
C THR A 127 -5.81 12.04 15.76
N PRO A 128 -6.59 11.70 16.81
CA PRO A 128 -7.72 10.79 16.65
C PRO A 128 -8.70 11.22 15.56
N TRP A 129 -9.10 10.26 14.71
CA TRP A 129 -10.07 10.42 13.59
C TRP A 129 -9.67 11.39 12.47
N LYS A 130 -8.43 11.88 12.48
CA LYS A 130 -7.90 12.86 11.51
C LYS A 130 -6.51 12.53 11.01
N GLY A 131 -5.61 12.20 11.92
CA GLY A 131 -4.22 11.92 11.60
C GLY A 131 -4.09 10.59 10.89
N LYS A 132 -3.37 10.58 9.78
CA LYS A 132 -3.26 9.40 8.91
C LYS A 132 -2.66 8.20 9.66
N PHE A 133 -1.63 8.43 10.46
CA PHE A 133 -1.03 7.38 11.30
C PHE A 133 -2.07 6.75 12.23
N TRP A 134 -2.90 7.57 12.87
CA TRP A 134 -3.98 7.08 13.75
C TRP A 134 -5.02 6.28 12.96
N ILE A 135 -5.41 6.75 11.77
CA ILE A 135 -6.41 6.08 10.93
C ILE A 135 -5.90 4.71 10.45
N TYR A 136 -4.65 4.63 10.01
CA TYR A 136 -4.02 3.35 9.68
C TYR A 136 -3.91 2.43 10.92
N GLU A 137 -3.49 2.95 12.07
CA GLU A 137 -3.26 2.14 13.27
C GLU A 137 -4.54 1.66 13.96
N GLN A 138 -5.62 2.45 13.92
CA GLN A 138 -6.82 2.22 14.74
C GLN A 138 -8.07 1.86 13.92
N VAL A 139 -8.04 2.04 12.60
CA VAL A 139 -9.22 1.86 11.74
C VAL A 139 -8.95 0.92 10.57
N ILE A 140 -7.99 1.26 9.69
CA ILE A 140 -7.74 0.47 8.46
C ILE A 140 -6.94 -0.80 8.77
N HIS A 141 -6.05 -0.73 9.77
CA HIS A 141 -5.19 -1.83 10.20
C HIS A 141 -4.34 -2.49 9.10
N PRO A 142 -3.60 -1.74 8.25
CA PRO A 142 -2.50 -2.36 7.52
C PRO A 142 -1.57 -3.11 8.49
N ALA A 143 -1.20 -4.34 8.19
CA ALA A 143 -0.27 -5.06 9.06
C ALA A 143 1.10 -4.36 9.10
N PHE A 144 1.50 -3.77 7.98
CA PHE A 144 2.72 -2.97 7.86
C PHE A 144 2.40 -1.58 7.30
N TYR A 145 3.08 -0.57 7.83
CA TYR A 145 3.00 0.80 7.33
C TYR A 145 4.40 1.35 7.12
N GLY A 146 4.73 1.77 5.89
CA GLY A 146 6.04 2.30 5.54
C GLY A 146 5.99 3.77 5.15
N ILE A 147 6.92 4.57 5.67
CA ILE A 147 7.10 5.98 5.33
C ILE A 147 8.49 6.13 4.72
N TYR A 148 8.55 6.39 3.42
CA TYR A 148 9.79 6.54 2.68
C TYR A 148 10.07 8.01 2.38
N GLU A 149 11.23 8.49 2.82
CA GLU A 149 11.69 9.86 2.63
C GLU A 149 12.84 9.88 1.62
N VAL A 150 12.55 10.19 0.35
CA VAL A 150 13.52 10.17 -0.75
C VAL A 150 14.73 11.06 -0.47
N ASN A 151 14.52 12.26 0.07
CA ASN A 151 15.60 13.22 0.34
C ASN A 151 16.56 12.76 1.46
N LYS A 152 16.12 11.84 2.32
CA LYS A 152 16.92 11.26 3.41
C LYS A 152 17.48 9.88 3.07
N ALA A 153 17.12 9.31 1.92
CA ALA A 153 17.43 7.94 1.56
C ALA A 153 17.06 6.95 2.68
N SER A 154 15.88 7.13 3.27
CA SER A 154 15.47 6.38 4.47
C SER A 154 14.01 5.94 4.40
N VAL A 155 13.72 4.79 4.98
CA VAL A 155 12.35 4.31 5.20
C VAL A 155 12.15 3.95 6.67
N GLU A 156 11.05 4.38 7.26
CA GLU A 156 10.54 3.88 8.52
C GLU A 156 9.46 2.84 8.24
N VAL A 157 9.53 1.68 8.89
CA VAL A 157 8.51 0.64 8.75
C VAL A 157 7.93 0.34 10.13
N TYR A 158 6.61 0.32 10.21
CA TYR A 158 5.85 -0.02 11.39
C TYR A 158 5.15 -1.37 11.17
N HIS A 159 5.07 -2.18 12.21
CA HIS A 159 4.33 -3.45 12.23
C HIS A 159 3.24 -3.37 13.30
N LEU A 160 2.01 -3.70 12.94
CA LEU A 160 0.87 -3.67 13.85
C LEU A 160 0.90 -4.90 14.77
N ILE A 161 1.16 -4.67 16.06
CA ILE A 161 1.25 -5.71 17.09
C ILE A 161 0.33 -5.30 18.24
N ASP A 162 -0.59 -6.19 18.63
CA ASP A 162 -1.57 -5.97 19.70
C ASP A 162 -2.37 -4.66 19.54
N GLY A 163 -2.68 -4.28 18.29
CA GLY A 163 -3.45 -3.08 17.96
C GLY A 163 -2.65 -1.77 18.00
N GLN A 164 -1.32 -1.84 18.03
CA GLN A 164 -0.45 -0.67 18.02
C GLN A 164 0.71 -0.85 17.03
N TYR A 165 1.06 0.22 16.34
CA TYR A 165 2.21 0.22 15.46
C TYR A 165 3.50 0.29 16.28
N GLN A 166 4.34 -0.72 16.09
CA GLN A 166 5.69 -0.76 16.62
C GLN A 166 6.69 -0.55 15.49
N LEU A 167 7.72 0.25 15.74
CA LEU A 167 8.79 0.43 14.75
C LEU A 167 9.48 -0.92 14.52
N LEU A 168 9.49 -1.38 13.27
CA LEU A 168 10.16 -2.58 12.84
C LEU A 168 11.65 -2.26 12.65
N PRO A 169 12.58 -2.85 13.43
CA PRO A 169 13.99 -2.63 13.21
C PRO A 169 14.44 -3.23 11.86
N ALA A 170 15.38 -2.55 11.21
CA ALA A 170 16.05 -3.12 10.05
C ALA A 170 16.92 -4.32 10.47
N ASN A 171 17.11 -5.26 9.55
CA ASN A 171 18.08 -6.34 9.68
C ASN A 171 19.52 -5.81 9.46
N GLU A 172 20.51 -6.70 9.52
CA GLU A 172 21.93 -6.36 9.35
C GLU A 172 22.27 -5.74 7.97
N ARG A 173 21.41 -5.90 6.97
CA ARG A 173 21.55 -5.30 5.63
C ARG A 173 20.86 -3.95 5.49
N GLY A 174 20.17 -3.47 6.55
CA GLY A 174 19.36 -2.26 6.46
C GLY A 174 18.00 -2.48 5.80
N HIS A 175 17.51 -3.72 5.70
CA HIS A 175 16.20 -4.04 5.13
C HIS A 175 15.18 -4.40 6.22
N TYR A 176 13.90 -4.22 5.90
CA TYR A 176 12.76 -4.40 6.81
C TYR A 176 11.94 -5.63 6.39
N PRO A 177 11.98 -6.75 7.13
CA PRO A 177 11.32 -7.98 6.72
C PRO A 177 9.79 -7.88 6.74
N ILE A 178 9.16 -8.16 5.61
CA ILE A 178 7.70 -8.32 5.46
C ILE A 178 7.43 -9.83 5.36
N HIS A 179 7.58 -10.52 6.49
CA HIS A 179 7.53 -12.00 6.55
C HIS A 179 6.29 -12.63 5.88
N PRO A 180 5.07 -12.06 5.99
CA PRO A 180 3.92 -12.65 5.31
C PRO A 180 4.04 -12.70 3.80
N LEU A 181 4.83 -11.82 3.17
CA LEU A 181 5.13 -11.85 1.73
C LEU A 181 6.42 -12.61 1.38
N GLY A 182 7.28 -12.89 2.36
CA GLY A 182 8.58 -13.52 2.12
C GLY A 182 9.57 -12.58 1.41
N VAL A 183 9.46 -11.29 1.67
CA VAL A 183 10.32 -10.23 1.10
C VAL A 183 10.80 -9.28 2.20
N GLU A 184 11.74 -8.42 1.86
CA GLU A 184 12.21 -7.31 2.68
C GLU A 184 12.06 -6.01 1.88
N LEU A 185 11.82 -4.91 2.58
CA LEU A 185 11.81 -3.57 2.01
C LEU A 185 13.14 -2.90 2.32
N GLY A 186 13.77 -2.22 1.36
CA GLY A 186 15.07 -1.59 1.58
C GLY A 186 15.39 -0.53 0.54
N ILE A 187 16.39 0.30 0.84
CA ILE A 187 16.85 1.36 -0.06
C ILE A 187 17.92 0.81 -1.01
N TRP A 188 17.80 1.15 -2.28
CA TRP A 188 18.79 0.90 -3.32
C TRP A 188 19.16 2.20 -4.01
N GLN A 189 20.42 2.61 -3.89
CA GLN A 189 20.94 3.74 -4.64
C GLN A 189 21.30 3.28 -6.06
N GLY A 190 20.63 3.83 -7.06
CA GLY A 190 20.94 3.53 -8.45
C GLY A 190 20.05 4.24 -9.45
N GLU A 191 20.31 3.97 -10.73
CA GLU A 191 19.61 4.59 -11.85
C GLU A 191 18.32 3.82 -12.20
N TYR A 192 17.19 4.53 -12.24
CA TYR A 192 15.93 4.02 -12.79
C TYR A 192 15.25 5.14 -13.57
N GLN A 193 14.81 4.85 -14.79
CA GLN A 193 14.22 5.84 -15.71
C GLN A 193 15.07 7.12 -15.89
N ASN A 194 16.40 6.97 -16.02
CA ASN A 194 17.37 8.07 -16.17
C ASN A 194 17.49 8.98 -14.93
N MET A 195 17.08 8.49 -13.75
CA MET A 195 17.22 9.19 -12.48
C MET A 195 18.01 8.34 -11.49
N GLU A 196 19.14 8.86 -11.03
CA GLU A 196 19.94 8.27 -9.96
C GLU A 196 19.42 8.74 -8.59
N LEU A 197 18.68 7.87 -7.90
CA LEU A 197 17.97 8.19 -6.65
C LEU A 197 18.07 7.02 -5.66
N PRO A 198 17.79 7.25 -4.36
CA PRO A 198 17.75 6.21 -3.33
C PRO A 198 16.43 5.43 -3.35
N TRP A 199 16.14 4.73 -4.44
CA TRP A 199 14.86 4.05 -4.66
C TRP A 199 14.52 3.05 -3.55
N LEU A 200 13.27 3.07 -3.11
CA LEU A 200 12.71 2.01 -2.28
C LEU A 200 12.49 0.76 -3.16
N ARG A 201 13.00 -0.40 -2.72
CA ARG A 201 12.98 -1.65 -3.48
C ARG A 201 12.56 -2.83 -2.61
N TRP A 202 12.05 -3.86 -3.27
CA TRP A 202 11.86 -5.17 -2.69
C TRP A 202 13.12 -6.02 -2.82
N TRP A 203 13.39 -6.79 -1.77
CA TRP A 203 14.45 -7.77 -1.68
C TRP A 203 13.85 -9.11 -1.25
N ASP A 204 14.47 -10.23 -1.59
CA ASP A 204 14.11 -11.50 -0.96
C ASP A 204 14.67 -11.58 0.48
N LEU A 205 14.24 -12.59 1.24
CA LEU A 205 14.73 -12.81 2.62
C LEU A 205 16.22 -13.20 2.70
N GLN A 206 16.88 -13.46 1.55
CA GLN A 206 18.32 -13.72 1.46
C GLN A 206 19.11 -12.44 1.18
N GLY A 207 18.44 -11.31 0.90
CA GLY A 207 19.06 -10.04 0.58
C GLY A 207 19.37 -9.86 -0.90
N ASN A 208 18.77 -10.64 -1.81
CA ASN A 208 18.87 -10.39 -3.24
C ASN A 208 17.80 -9.40 -3.70
N LEU A 209 18.17 -8.47 -4.56
CA LEU A 209 17.24 -7.48 -5.11
C LEU A 209 16.18 -8.18 -5.96
N LEU A 210 14.91 -7.86 -5.75
CA LEU A 210 13.86 -8.25 -6.67
C LEU A 210 13.92 -7.33 -7.89
N PHE A 211 14.34 -7.90 -9.01
CA PHE A 211 14.48 -7.18 -10.26
C PHE A 211 13.12 -6.83 -10.86
N THR A 212 13.06 -5.78 -11.67
CA THR A 212 11.94 -5.45 -12.58
C THR A 212 11.87 -6.45 -13.74
N GLY A 213 10.83 -6.39 -14.56
CA GLY A 213 10.75 -7.14 -15.81
C GLY A 213 11.87 -6.85 -16.77
N GLU A 214 12.28 -5.57 -16.85
CA GLU A 214 13.38 -5.10 -17.69
C GLU A 214 14.73 -5.62 -17.20
N GLU A 215 15.04 -5.42 -15.91
CA GLU A 215 16.29 -5.89 -15.27
C GLU A 215 16.47 -7.42 -15.34
N ARG A 216 15.38 -8.20 -15.45
CA ARG A 216 15.44 -9.68 -15.63
C ARG A 216 15.67 -10.11 -17.07
N ALA A 217 15.42 -9.24 -18.04
CA ALA A 217 15.50 -9.56 -19.47
C ALA A 217 16.90 -9.31 -20.05
N GLU A 218 17.75 -8.60 -19.30
CA GLU A 218 19.18 -8.41 -19.57
C GLU A 218 20.02 -9.64 -19.21
#